data_AF-A0A6S7KJ77-F1
#
_entry.id   AF-A0A6S7KJ77-F1
#
_cell.length_a   1.000
_cell.length_b   1.000
_cell.length_c   1.000
_cell.angle_alpha   90.00
_cell.angle_beta   90.00
_cell.angle_gamma   90.00
#
_symmetry.space_group_name_H-M   'P 1'
#
loop_
_entity.id
_entity.type
_entity.pdbx_description
1 polymer ?
#
loop_
_entity_poly.entity_id
_entity_poly.type
_entity_poly.pdbx_seq_one_letter_code
_entity_poly.pdbx_strand_id
1 'polypeptide(L)' 'MAESGDEYERPRKMPKTLKEKDSGKRLIVVLEKASLETVKNGKNFELLNCDHHKGILKKNGRGIGSVRPDITHQ' A
#
# COMPACT_ATOMS: atom_id res chain seq x y z
N MET A 1 19.51 -46.44 -4.92
CA MET A 1 20.18 -45.12 -5.04
C MET A 1 19.15 -44.16 -5.61
N ALA A 2 18.50 -43.31 -4.83
CA ALA A 2 19.03 -42.05 -4.27
C ALA A 2 19.41 -41.09 -5.42
N GLU A 3 18.83 -39.91 -5.60
CA GLU A 3 18.15 -39.01 -4.66
C GLU A 3 17.04 -38.21 -5.34
N SER A 4 15.89 -38.13 -4.66
CA SER A 4 14.92 -37.06 -4.84
C SER A 4 15.60 -35.74 -4.46
N GLY A 5 16.06 -34.99 -5.47
CA GLY A 5 16.61 -33.66 -5.25
C GLY A 5 15.45 -32.68 -5.04
N ASP A 6 15.20 -32.31 -3.80
CA ASP A 6 14.27 -31.25 -3.41
C ASP A 6 14.58 -29.98 -4.23
N GLU A 7 13.75 -29.66 -5.22
CA GLU A 7 13.70 -28.33 -5.83
C GLU A 7 13.11 -27.36 -4.79
N TYR A 8 13.92 -27.00 -3.80
CA TYR A 8 13.67 -25.84 -2.98
C TYR A 8 13.60 -24.64 -3.93
N GLU A 9 12.37 -24.16 -4.17
CA GLU A 9 12.05 -23.00 -4.99
C GLU A 9 12.91 -21.83 -4.50
N ARG A 10 14.03 -21.58 -5.20
CA ARG A 10 14.97 -20.52 -4.81
C ARG A 10 14.15 -19.23 -4.76
N PRO A 11 14.25 -18.42 -3.68
CA PRO A 11 13.49 -17.19 -3.59
C PRO A 11 13.78 -16.37 -4.84
N ARG A 12 12.73 -16.06 -5.62
CA ARG A 12 12.87 -15.35 -6.88
C ARG A 12 13.65 -14.07 -6.62
N LYS A 13 14.81 -13.91 -7.27
CA LYS A 13 15.61 -12.69 -7.15
C LYS A 13 14.73 -11.51 -7.53
N MET A 14 14.58 -10.55 -6.62
CA MET A 14 13.79 -9.36 -6.90
C MET A 14 14.45 -8.59 -8.06
N PRO A 15 13.75 -8.38 -9.18
CA PRO A 15 14.28 -7.64 -10.30
C PRO A 15 14.54 -6.19 -9.88
N LYS A 16 15.76 -5.70 -10.09
CA LYS A 16 16.18 -4.37 -9.62
C LYS A 16 16.03 -3.32 -10.71
N THR A 17 16.30 -3.69 -11.96
CA THR A 17 16.20 -2.79 -13.12
C THR A 17 14.81 -2.83 -13.76
N LEU A 18 14.44 -1.76 -14.48
CA LEU A 18 13.19 -1.70 -15.25
C LEU A 18 13.09 -2.81 -16.30
N LYS A 19 14.19 -3.12 -16.99
CA LYS A 19 14.23 -4.18 -18.01
C LYS A 19 13.97 -5.57 -17.41
N GLU A 20 14.50 -5.86 -16.23
CA GLU A 20 14.24 -7.12 -15.52
C GLU A 20 12.80 -7.20 -15.01
N LYS A 21 12.23 -6.06 -14.58
CA LYS A 21 10.83 -5.97 -14.12
C LYS A 21 9.83 -6.19 -15.26
N ASP A 22 10.13 -5.74 -16.47
CA ASP A 22 9.26 -5.89 -17.64
C ASP A 22 9.36 -7.25 -18.33
N SER A 23 10.52 -7.91 -18.27
CA SER A 23 10.74 -9.22 -18.91
C SER A 23 10.29 -10.40 -18.04
N GLY A 24 10.18 -10.22 -16.73
CA GLY A 24 9.78 -11.29 -15.80
C GLY A 24 8.27 -11.44 -15.66
N LYS A 25 7.80 -12.69 -15.49
CA LYS A 25 6.41 -12.97 -15.06
C LYS A 25 6.16 -12.37 -13.67
N ARG A 26 5.17 -11.48 -13.56
CA ARG A 26 4.77 -10.83 -12.30
C ARG A 26 3.26 -10.59 -12.26
N LEU A 27 2.72 -10.53 -11.03
CA LEU A 27 1.38 -10.00 -10.77
C LEU A 27 1.50 -8.51 -10.49
N ILE A 28 0.69 -7.70 -11.18
CA ILE A 28 0.57 -6.26 -10.91
C ILE A 28 -0.78 -6.04 -10.25
N VAL A 29 -0.77 -5.44 -9.06
CA VAL A 29 -1.99 -5.09 -8.31
C VAL A 29 -2.14 -3.58 -8.33
N VAL A 30 -3.34 -3.10 -8.66
CA VAL A 30 -3.71 -1.68 -8.59
C VAL A 30 -4.67 -1.50 -7.44
N LEU A 31 -4.23 -0.81 -6.39
CA LEU A 31 -5.09 -0.42 -5.27
C LEU A 31 -5.85 0.85 -5.65
N GLU A 32 -7.04 0.68 -6.21
CA GLU A 32 -7.90 1.80 -6.57
C GLU A 32 -8.51 2.44 -5.32
N LYS A 33 -8.75 3.76 -5.38
CA LYS A 33 -9.42 4.54 -4.30
C LYS A 33 -8.76 4.40 -2.92
N ALA A 34 -7.44 4.21 -2.90
CA ALA A 34 -6.65 4.26 -1.68
C ALA A 34 -6.81 5.63 -0.99
N SER A 35 -7.03 5.62 0.32
CA SER A 35 -7.26 6.85 1.10
C SER A 35 -5.95 7.48 1.55
N LEU A 36 -5.24 8.10 0.60
CA LEU A 36 -3.94 8.75 0.82
C LEU A 36 -4.03 10.25 0.53
N GLU A 37 -4.60 10.99 1.47
CA GLU A 37 -4.78 12.44 1.37
C GLU A 37 -4.07 13.15 2.53
N THR A 38 -3.50 14.33 2.29
CA THR A 38 -2.87 15.13 3.34
C THR A 38 -3.81 16.22 3.85
N VAL A 39 -3.65 16.56 5.13
CA VAL A 39 -4.39 17.60 5.81
C VAL A 39 -3.43 18.50 6.57
N LYS A 40 -3.68 19.82 6.51
CA LYS A 40 -2.94 20.79 7.31
C LYS A 40 -3.53 20.83 8.72
N ASN A 41 -2.74 20.42 9.71
CA ASN A 41 -3.08 20.46 11.11
C ASN A 41 -2.17 21.48 11.82
N GLY A 42 -2.67 22.72 11.96
CA GLY A 42 -1.87 23.84 12.46
C GLY A 42 -0.70 24.18 11.52
N LYS A 43 0.53 23.93 11.97
CA LYS A 43 1.77 24.16 11.19
C LYS A 43 2.26 22.92 10.44
N ASN A 44 1.74 21.74 10.78
CA ASN A 44 2.19 20.47 10.23
C ASN A 44 1.23 19.97 9.14
N PHE A 45 1.76 19.11 8.27
CA PHE A 45 0.97 18.32 7.33
C PHE A 45 0.96 16.87 7.81
N GLU A 46 -0.22 16.31 7.91
CA GLU A 46 -0.46 14.96 8.41
C GLU A 46 -1.29 14.18 7.39
N LEU A 47 -1.19 12.85 7.41
CA LEU A 47 -2.05 12.00 6.59
C LEU A 47 -3.46 12.00 7.20
N LEU A 48 -4.47 12.24 6.37
CA LEU A 48 -5.85 12.28 6.81
C LEU A 48 -6.25 10.90 7.33
N ASN A 49 -6.84 10.88 8.51
CA ASN A 49 -7.17 9.66 9.23
C ASN A 49 -8.50 9.87 9.99
N CYS A 50 -9.37 8.87 9.96
CA CYS A 50 -10.65 8.86 10.66
C CYS A 50 -10.55 9.04 12.17
N ASP A 51 -9.46 8.63 12.81
CA ASP A 51 -9.33 8.68 14.27
C ASP A 51 -8.83 10.02 14.78
N HIS A 52 -7.79 10.58 14.13
CA HIS A 52 -7.17 11.83 14.54
C HIS A 52 -7.90 13.08 14.02
N HIS A 53 -8.58 12.98 12.87
CA HIS A 53 -9.09 14.15 12.14
C HIS A 53 -10.63 14.24 12.06
N LYS A 54 -11.35 13.67 13.05
CA LYS A 54 -12.84 13.64 13.09
C LYS A 54 -13.49 15.00 12.90
N GLY A 55 -12.95 16.05 13.51
CA GLY A 55 -13.48 17.41 13.38
C GLY A 55 -13.37 17.97 11.96
N ILE A 56 -12.26 17.67 11.27
CA ILE A 56 -12.02 18.10 9.89
C ILE A 56 -12.94 17.32 8.94
N LEU A 57 -13.10 16.02 9.17
CA LEU A 57 -14.02 15.17 8.40
C LEU A 57 -15.46 15.66 8.50
N LYS A 58 -15.92 15.98 9.72
CA LYS A 58 -17.27 16.52 9.97
C LYS A 58 -17.50 17.87 9.27
N LYS A 59 -16.51 18.77 9.30
CA LYS A 59 -16.58 20.07 8.61
C LYS A 59 -16.70 19.93 7.09
N ASN A 60 -16.08 18.90 6.52
CA ASN A 60 -16.13 18.61 5.09
C ASN A 60 -17.27 17.66 4.69
N GLY A 61 -18.18 17.31 5.61
CA GLY A 61 -19.30 16.41 5.33
C GLY A 61 -18.87 14.99 4.92
N ARG A 62 -17.64 14.58 5.26
CA ARG A 62 -17.11 13.26 4.90
C ARG A 62 -17.39 12.23 5.98
N GLY A 63 -17.74 11.01 5.56
CA GLY A 63 -17.97 9.89 6.45
C GLY A 63 -16.69 9.44 7.15
N ILE A 64 -16.78 9.09 8.43
CA ILE A 64 -15.64 8.64 9.24
C ILE A 64 -15.04 7.34 8.66
N GLY A 65 -15.86 6.48 8.07
CA GLY A 65 -15.41 5.23 7.45
C GLY A 65 -14.69 5.39 6.10
N SER A 66 -14.76 6.55 5.45
CA SER A 66 -14.16 6.71 4.11
C SER A 66 -12.67 7.06 4.14
N VAL A 67 -12.10 7.34 5.32
CA VAL A 67 -10.72 7.80 5.45
C VAL A 67 -9.92 6.87 6.35
N ARG A 68 -9.44 5.79 5.74
CA ARG A 68 -8.73 4.67 6.39
C ARG A 68 -7.39 4.41 5.69
N PRO A 69 -6.36 5.22 5.97
CA PRO A 69 -5.04 5.03 5.37
C PRO A 69 -4.38 3.70 5.79
N ASP A 70 -4.80 3.12 6.91
CA ASP A 70 -4.34 1.83 7.42
C ASP A 70 -4.64 0.66 6.47
N ILE A 71 -5.74 0.72 5.70
CA ILE A 71 -6.09 -0.33 4.74
C ILE A 71 -5.07 -0.42 3.61
N THR A 72 -4.49 0.70 3.17
CA THR A 72 -3.44 0.72 2.14
C THR A 72 -2.07 0.33 2.71
N HIS A 73 -1.89 0.45 4.02
CA HIS A 73 -0.64 0.10 4.71
C HIS A 73 -0.53 -1.40 5.02
N GLN A 74 -1.64 -2.04 5.39
CA GLN A 74 -1.71 -3.44 5.83
C GLN A 74 -1.47 -4.44 4.69
#